data_AF-A0A6A1Q4X2-F1
#
_entry.id   AF-A0A6A1Q4X2-F1
#
_cell.length_a   1.000
_cell.length_b   1.000
_cell.length_c   1.000
_cell.angle_alpha   90.00
_cell.angle_beta   90.00
_cell.angle_gamma   90.00
#
_symmetry.space_group_name_H-M   'P 1'
#
loop_
_entity.id
_entity.type
_entity.pdbx_description
1 polymer ?
#
loop_
_entity_poly.entity_id
_entity_poly.type
_entity_poly.pdbx_seq_one_letter_code
_entity_poly.pdbx_strand_id
1 'polypeptide(L)' 'MVTKVDEVKSMIKFQMKEVLYLTEAVAHVKMTDDELVYSIHLAVNFLVSLLKKNWQNVQALYIKSTMGKPQHLY' A
#
# COMPACT_ATOMS: atom_id res chain seq x y z
N MET A 1 26.00 4.64 1.26
CA MET A 1 25.11 5.56 2.02
C MET A 1 23.90 5.97 1.20
N VAL A 2 24.05 6.32 -0.08
CA VAL A 2 22.94 6.70 -0.98
C VAL A 2 21.86 5.60 -1.06
N THR A 3 22.26 4.34 -1.21
CA THR A 3 21.32 3.18 -1.27
C THR A 3 20.44 3.04 -0.03
N LYS A 4 21.01 3.16 1.18
CA LYS A 4 20.25 3.12 2.44
C LYS A 4 19.26 4.26 2.57
N VAL A 5 19.59 5.43 2.02
CA VAL A 5 18.68 6.59 2.03
C VAL A 5 17.49 6.32 1.11
N ASP A 6 17.71 5.68 -0.04
CA ASP A 6 16.64 5.36 -0.98
C ASP A 6 15.74 4.22 -0.47
N GLU A 7 16.29 3.25 0.26
CA GLU A 7 15.51 2.25 1.01
C GLU A 7 14.59 2.91 2.05
N VAL A 8 15.12 3.84 2.85
CA VAL A 8 14.32 4.53 3.88
C VAL A 8 13.24 5.43 3.26
N LYS A 9 13.52 6.06 2.10
CA LYS A 9 12.52 6.82 1.35
C LYS A 9 11.40 5.96 0.79
N SER A 10 11.69 4.71 0.46
CA SER A 10 10.74 3.74 -0.09
C SER A 10 9.96 3.01 1.00
N MET A 11 10.28 3.26 2.28
CA MET A 11 9.63 2.60 3.41
C MET A 11 8.27 3.24 3.70
N ILE A 12 7.21 2.46 3.54
CA ILE A 12 5.84 2.86 3.85
C ILE A 12 5.55 2.56 5.34
N LYS A 13 4.98 3.53 6.06
CA LYS A 13 4.65 3.38 7.49
C LYS A 13 3.18 3.01 7.67
N PHE A 14 2.97 1.74 8.00
CA PHE A 14 1.67 1.23 8.45
C PHE A 14 1.39 1.57 9.91
N GLN A 15 0.51 2.55 10.16
CA GLN A 15 0.06 2.88 11.50
C GLN A 15 -1.38 2.41 11.71
N MET A 16 -1.53 1.32 12.44
CA MET A 16 -2.85 0.89 12.93
C MET A 16 -3.41 1.95 13.89
N LYS A 17 -4.62 2.42 13.60
CA LYS A 17 -5.42 3.28 14.48
C LYS A 17 -6.60 2.49 15.03
N GLU A 18 -7.34 3.06 15.98
CA GLU A 18 -8.61 2.49 16.46
C GLU A 18 -9.73 2.50 15.40
N VAL A 19 -9.41 2.95 14.17
CA VAL A 19 -10.32 3.03 13.03
C VAL A 19 -10.07 1.86 12.09
N LEU A 20 -11.14 1.31 11.51
CA LEU A 20 -11.12 0.11 10.67
C LEU A 20 -10.55 0.32 9.26
N TYR A 21 -10.25 1.57 8.87
CA TYR A 21 -9.70 1.89 7.56
C TYR A 21 -8.32 2.53 7.67
N LEU A 22 -7.46 2.23 6.69
CA LEU A 22 -6.13 2.80 6.55
C LEU A 22 -5.99 3.33 5.12
N THR A 23 -5.31 4.46 4.97
CA THR A 23 -5.05 5.06 3.66
C THR A 23 -3.59 5.44 3.58
N GLU A 24 -2.89 4.85 2.62
CA GLU A 24 -1.46 5.04 2.45
C GLU A 24 -1.10 5.33 1.00
N ALA A 25 -0.07 6.17 0.83
CA ALA A 25 0.48 6.48 -0.48
C ALA A 25 1.49 5.40 -0.85
N VAL A 26 1.15 4.58 -1.84
CA VAL A 26 1.98 3.44 -2.28
C VAL A 26 2.81 3.78 -3.52
N ALA A 27 2.33 4.67 -4.39
CA ALA A 27 3.00 4.99 -5.65
C ALA A 27 2.69 6.41 -6.15
N HIS A 28 3.45 6.85 -7.15
CA HIS A 28 3.28 8.13 -7.84
C HIS A 28 3.15 7.93 -9.36
N VAL A 29 2.50 8.88 -10.03
CA VAL A 29 2.22 8.83 -11.49
C VAL A 29 3.49 8.82 -12.36
N LYS A 30 4.66 9.17 -11.81
CA LYS A 30 5.94 9.16 -12.53
C LYS A 30 6.63 7.80 -12.55
N MET A 31 6.11 6.82 -11.80
CA MET A 31 6.62 5.44 -11.80
C MET A 31 6.09 4.69 -13.02
N THR A 32 6.80 3.65 -13.45
CA THR A 32 6.31 2.77 -14.52
C THR A 32 5.16 1.88 -14.01
N ASP A 33 4.33 1.39 -14.92
CA ASP A 33 3.16 0.57 -14.56
C ASP A 33 3.58 -0.71 -13.82
N ASP A 34 4.70 -1.34 -14.21
CA ASP A 34 5.24 -2.54 -13.56
C ASP A 34 5.71 -2.27 -12.14
N GLU A 35 6.42 -1.16 -11.91
CA GLU A 35 6.86 -0.73 -10.58
C GLU A 35 5.67 -0.39 -9.67
N LEU A 36 4.61 0.19 -10.25
CA LEU A 36 3.39 0.54 -9.55
C LEU A 36 2.65 -0.71 -9.09
N VAL A 37 2.47 -1.69 -9.97
CA VAL A 37 1.88 -3.00 -9.66
C VAL A 37 2.69 -3.73 -8.60
N TYR A 38 4.02 -3.76 -8.74
CA TYR A 38 4.91 -4.38 -7.77
C TYR A 38 4.79 -3.74 -6.38
N SER A 39 4.80 -2.41 -6.31
CA SER A 39 4.69 -1.66 -5.05
C SER A 39 3.34 -1.90 -4.37
N ILE A 40 2.24 -1.98 -5.14
CA ILE A 40 0.91 -2.31 -4.64
C ILE A 40 0.87 -3.73 -4.06
N HIS A 41 1.39 -4.73 -4.78
CA HIS A 41 1.44 -6.10 -4.29
C HIS A 41 2.26 -6.22 -3.01
N LEU A 42 3.43 -5.56 -2.95
CA LEU A 42 4.28 -5.57 -1.78
C LEU A 42 3.58 -4.94 -0.56
N ALA A 43 2.94 -3.79 -0.74
CA ALA A 43 2.20 -3.09 0.32
C ALA A 43 1.02 -3.94 0.85
N VAL A 44 0.24 -4.55 -0.05
CA VAL A 44 -0.89 -5.42 0.34
C VAL A 44 -0.41 -6.66 1.08
N ASN A 45 0.63 -7.33 0.58
CA ASN A 45 1.18 -8.53 1.21
C ASN A 45 1.78 -8.22 2.59
N PHE A 46 2.45 -7.08 2.75
CA PHE A 46 2.96 -6.64 4.03
C PHE A 46 1.82 -6.32 5.01
N LEU A 47 0.77 -5.63 4.57
CA LEU A 47 -0.41 -5.36 5.41
C LEU A 47 -1.07 -6.66 5.89
N VAL A 48 -1.27 -7.62 4.99
CA VAL A 48 -1.90 -8.91 5.29
C VAL A 48 -1.05 -9.75 6.25
N SER A 49 0.28 -9.64 6.21
CA SER A 49 1.16 -10.38 7.13
C SER A 49 1.13 -9.83 8.56
N LEU A 50 0.79 -8.56 8.75
CA LEU A 50 0.63 -7.94 10.08
C LEU A 50 -0.70 -8.30 10.77
N LEU A 51 -1.70 -8.77 10.01
CA LEU A 51 -3.03 -9.09 10.53
C LEU A 51 -3.07 -10.51 11.11
N LYS A 52 -3.62 -10.65 12.34
CA LYS A 52 -3.73 -11.95 13.05
C LYS A 52 -4.46 -13.06 12.27
N LYS A 53 -5.37 -12.71 11.36
CA LYS A 53 -6.13 -13.65 10.52
C LYS A 53 -5.95 -13.39 9.02
N ASN A 54 -4.88 -12.67 8.65
CA ASN A 54 -4.54 -12.36 7.25
C ASN A 54 -5.74 -11.76 6.49
N TRP A 55 -6.11 -12.38 5.36
CA TRP A 55 -7.18 -11.93 4.46
C TRP A 55 -8.58 -11.92 5.08
N GLN A 56 -8.86 -12.71 6.14
CA GLN A 56 -10.18 -12.70 6.78
C GLN A 56 -10.50 -11.38 7.48
N ASN A 57 -9.47 -10.62 7.86
CA ASN A 57 -9.64 -9.30 8.46
C ASN A 57 -9.69 -8.17 7.42
N VAL A 58 -9.53 -8.48 6.13
CA VAL A 58 -9.58 -7.51 5.03
C VAL A 58 -10.96 -7.62 4.37
N GLN A 59 -11.80 -6.62 4.59
CA GLN A 59 -13.15 -6.60 4.01
C GLN A 59 -13.16 -6.14 2.55
N ALA A 60 -12.36 -5.12 2.22
CA ALA A 60 -12.32 -4.51 0.90
C ALA A 60 -11.00 -3.76 0.71
N LEU A 61 -10.46 -3.76 -0.51
CA LEU A 61 -9.28 -3.00 -0.88
C LEU A 61 -9.64 -2.04 -2.02
N TYR A 62 -9.21 -0.79 -1.90
CA TYR A 62 -9.47 0.23 -2.92
C TYR A 62 -8.18 0.92 -3.33
N ILE A 63 -7.95 1.01 -4.64
CA ILE A 63 -6.92 1.86 -5.22
C ILE A 63 -7.59 3.15 -5.67
N LYS A 64 -7.05 4.30 -5.28
CA LYS A 64 -7.48 5.59 -5.82
C LYS A 64 -6.28 6.42 -6.23
N SER A 65 -6.42 7.16 -7.33
CA SER A 65 -5.52 8.25 -7.65
C SER A 65 -6.02 9.54 -6.98
N THR A 66 -5.18 10.57 -6.90
CA THR A 66 -5.51 11.85 -6.23
C THR A 66 -6.79 12.49 -6.78
N MET A 67 -7.05 12.33 -8.08
CA MET A 67 -8.18 12.97 -8.79
C MET A 67 -9.13 11.96 -9.45
N GLY A 68 -8.83 10.66 -9.35
CA GLY A 68 -9.63 9.61 -9.98
C GLY A 68 -10.63 8.98 -9.02
N LYS A 69 -11.61 8.28 -9.58
CA LYS A 69 -12.54 7.48 -8.78
C LYS A 69 -11.80 6.28 -8.17
N PRO A 70 -12.13 5.88 -6.93
CA PRO A 70 -11.61 4.65 -6.35
C PRO A 70 -12.04 3.43 -7.16
N GLN A 71 -11.11 2.51 -7.37
CA GLN A 71 -11.33 1.20 -7.99
C GLN A 71 -11.22 0.14 -6.90
N HIS A 72 -12.22 -0.73 -6.83
CA HIS A 72 -12.21 -1.87 -5.91
C HIS A 72 -11.32 -2.98 -6.48
N LEU A 73 -10.40 -3.48 -5.65
CA LEU A 73 -9.62 -4.67 -5.94
C LEU A 73 -10.39 -5.89 -5.43
N TYR A 74 -11.13 -6.52 -6.36
CA TYR A 74 -11.94 -7.75 -6.22
C TYR A 74 -12.81 -7.86 -4.97
#